data_AF-A0A2P6PKF0-F1
#
_entry.id   AF-A0A2P6PKF0-F1
#
_cell.length_a   1.000
_cell.length_b   1.000
_cell.length_c   1.000
_cell.angle_alpha   90.00
_cell.angle_beta   90.00
_cell.angle_gamma   90.00
#
_symmetry.space_group_name_H-M   'P 1'
#
loop_
_entity.id
_entity.type
_entity.pdbx_description
1 polymer ?
#
loop_
_entity_poly.entity_id
_entity_poly.type
_entity_poly.pdbx_seq_one_letter_code
_entity_poly.pdbx_strand_id
1 'polypeptide(L)'
;MSTESSSPPRWKYDVFLSFRGKDTRKAFTDHLYTALDHQGITTFRDDPELHKGEAISPAVFAAIEESRFALIVLSQNYASSTWCLDELVRIIECMKARETVLPIFYDVDPSDVRKQTGSFGEAFANHEERFRIDKEKVRRWRYALTEVASFSGWNSKEWYESKLIRDIVEVIWTKLQPTSFSYAENLVGIYSRLQPLNLLLAAGVDDVRFIGIWGMGGIGKTTMVRAVYERISREFEVSFLLTDVRDSVERSGLLNLQKQLFSGIWTKKADISDLHEGATIIRRLLGHKKVLLILDDVNHSSHLKYLAGSEEWFGSGSRVLITTRNERLLIEHGVERRLKVKEFNNEDSLQLFSLKAFKRGYPEEDFLDLSKSVIYYAKGLPLALEVLGSFLHRRDRSEWKSTLRKQGKVCNLEIFDILKTSYDGLDDEEENIPRHCMLLLWKEKRSSNRNTDQLRCFCNYWNKSSYRKISLDCFTWKIMDARFDPRNGSGNCPSGIS
;
A
#
# COMPACT_ATOMS: atom_id res chain seq x y z
N MET A 1 -40.68 -15.07 -10.11
CA MET A 1 -39.75 -15.59 -9.09
C MET A 1 -38.64 -14.56 -8.97
N SER A 2 -38.72 -13.77 -7.91
CA SER A 2 -37.80 -12.66 -7.64
C SER A 2 -36.46 -13.25 -7.19
N THR A 3 -35.39 -12.95 -7.92
CA THR A 3 -34.02 -13.26 -7.51
C THR A 3 -33.67 -12.37 -6.32
N GLU A 4 -33.68 -12.94 -5.11
CA GLU A 4 -33.12 -12.29 -3.93
C GLU A 4 -31.63 -12.06 -4.15
N SER A 5 -31.24 -10.79 -4.27
CA SER A 5 -29.84 -10.39 -4.25
C SER A 5 -29.33 -10.56 -2.82
N SER A 6 -28.60 -11.64 -2.55
CA SER A 6 -27.87 -11.82 -1.28
C SER A 6 -26.88 -10.67 -1.12
N SER A 7 -27.03 -9.89 -0.05
CA SER A 7 -26.00 -8.96 0.41
C SER A 7 -24.71 -9.76 0.69
N PRO A 8 -23.52 -9.17 0.47
CA PRO A 8 -22.28 -9.84 0.81
C PRO A 8 -22.26 -10.11 2.33
N PRO A 9 -21.92 -11.34 2.75
CA PRO A 9 -21.89 -11.69 4.18
C PRO A 9 -20.97 -10.73 4.94
N ARG A 10 -21.52 -10.08 5.97
CA ARG A 10 -20.74 -9.34 6.96
C ARG A 10 -20.08 -10.35 7.88
N TRP A 11 -18.86 -10.74 7.54
CA TRP A 11 -18.03 -11.59 8.38
C TRP A 11 -17.67 -10.86 9.67
N LYS A 12 -17.96 -11.48 10.82
CA LYS A 12 -17.54 -10.99 12.14
C LYS A 12 -16.21 -11.61 12.56
N TYR A 13 -15.96 -12.84 12.14
CA TYR A 13 -14.74 -13.57 12.43
C TYR A 13 -14.08 -14.05 11.14
N ASP A 14 -12.77 -14.13 11.16
CA ASP A 14 -11.98 -14.72 10.09
C ASP A 14 -12.01 -16.25 10.19
N VAL A 15 -11.91 -16.79 11.41
CA VAL A 15 -11.84 -18.24 11.67
C VAL A 15 -12.81 -18.63 12.78
N PHE A 16 -13.56 -19.71 12.56
CA PHE A 16 -14.22 -20.50 13.60
C PHE A 16 -13.34 -21.70 13.96
N LEU A 17 -12.97 -21.85 15.22
CA LEU A 17 -12.10 -22.94 15.69
C LEU A 17 -12.90 -23.98 16.46
N SER A 18 -13.13 -25.14 15.84
CA SER A 18 -13.83 -26.30 16.38
C SER A 18 -12.83 -27.31 16.95
N PHE A 19 -13.01 -27.76 18.18
CA PHE A 19 -12.14 -28.75 18.81
C PHE A 19 -12.79 -29.46 20.00
N ARG A 20 -12.16 -30.56 20.43
CA ARG A 20 -12.51 -31.22 21.69
C ARG A 20 -11.73 -30.60 22.84
N GLY A 21 -12.40 -29.82 23.68
CA GLY A 21 -11.77 -29.11 24.81
C GLY A 21 -10.90 -30.00 25.71
N LYS A 22 -11.37 -31.20 26.05
CA LYS A 22 -10.62 -32.17 26.87
C LYS A 22 -9.27 -32.60 26.29
N ASP A 23 -9.16 -32.64 24.97
CA ASP A 23 -8.02 -33.25 24.31
C ASP A 23 -6.94 -32.20 24.00
N THR A 24 -7.33 -31.05 23.45
CA THR A 24 -6.37 -30.14 22.81
C THR A 24 -6.39 -28.71 23.35
N ARG A 25 -7.32 -28.36 24.25
CA ARG A 25 -7.55 -26.96 24.66
C ARG A 25 -6.32 -26.24 25.20
N LYS A 26 -5.60 -26.85 26.15
CA LYS A 26 -4.42 -26.26 26.82
C LYS A 26 -3.10 -26.63 26.12
N ALA A 27 -3.19 -27.25 24.94
CA ALA A 27 -2.06 -27.73 24.17
C ALA A 27 -2.13 -27.13 22.77
N PHE A 28 -2.16 -27.96 21.73
CA PHE A 28 -2.21 -27.56 20.33
C PHE A 28 -3.17 -26.41 20.00
N THR A 29 -4.41 -26.48 20.50
CA THR A 29 -5.44 -25.48 20.19
C THR A 29 -5.12 -24.11 20.79
N ASP A 30 -4.53 -24.05 21.99
CA ASP A 30 -4.12 -22.76 22.59
C ASP A 30 -2.99 -22.13 21.77
N HIS A 31 -1.98 -22.92 21.41
CA HIS A 31 -0.87 -22.47 20.57
C HIS A 31 -1.35 -21.99 19.20
N LEU A 32 -2.26 -22.72 18.56
CA LEU A 32 -2.86 -22.34 17.29
C LEU A 32 -3.66 -21.04 17.40
N TYR A 33 -4.51 -20.91 18.43
CA TYR A 33 -5.28 -19.70 18.69
C TYR A 33 -4.37 -18.48 18.90
N THR A 34 -3.34 -18.61 19.74
CA THR A 34 -2.36 -17.54 19.98
C THR A 34 -1.60 -17.16 18.70
N ALA A 35 -1.24 -18.14 17.86
CA ALA A 35 -0.55 -17.87 16.61
C ALA A 35 -1.43 -17.12 15.60
N LEU A 36 -2.72 -17.46 15.51
CA LEU A 36 -3.71 -16.75 14.71
C LEU A 36 -3.90 -15.30 15.21
N ASP A 37 -4.07 -15.12 16.53
CA ASP A 37 -4.23 -13.82 17.17
C ASP A 37 -3.01 -12.91 16.96
N HIS A 38 -1.79 -13.46 17.09
CA HIS A 38 -0.55 -12.73 16.81
C HIS A 38 -0.43 -12.24 15.35
N GLN A 39 -1.13 -12.88 14.40
CA GLN A 39 -1.21 -12.43 13.00
C GLN A 39 -2.42 -11.52 12.74
N GLY A 40 -3.17 -11.14 13.77
CA GLY A 40 -4.36 -10.31 13.65
C GLY A 40 -5.55 -11.03 13.02
N ILE A 41 -5.57 -12.36 13.02
CA ILE A 41 -6.67 -13.17 12.48
C ILE A 41 -7.74 -13.32 13.56
N THR A 42 -8.89 -12.70 13.33
CA THR A 42 -9.99 -12.64 14.30
C THR A 42 -10.65 -14.02 14.43
N THR A 43 -10.38 -14.73 15.52
CA THR A 43 -10.76 -16.14 15.67
C THR A 43 -11.83 -16.31 16.76
N PHE A 44 -12.97 -16.93 16.42
CA PHE A 44 -13.91 -17.45 17.41
C PHE A 44 -13.44 -18.81 17.90
N ARG A 45 -13.18 -18.92 19.21
CA ARG A 45 -12.73 -20.16 19.86
C ARG A 45 -13.90 -20.77 20.62
N ASP A 46 -14.58 -21.76 20.05
CA ASP A 46 -15.65 -22.47 20.77
C ASP A 46 -15.04 -23.34 21.86
N ASP A 47 -15.65 -23.38 23.04
CA ASP A 47 -15.21 -24.28 24.09
C ASP A 47 -16.37 -25.11 24.64
N PRO A 48 -16.52 -26.36 24.16
CA PRO A 48 -17.61 -27.24 24.55
C PRO A 48 -17.67 -27.56 26.05
N GLU A 49 -16.60 -27.30 26.82
CA GLU A 49 -16.58 -27.55 28.26
C GLU A 49 -17.28 -26.47 29.09
N LEU A 50 -17.46 -25.26 28.54
CA LEU A 50 -18.26 -24.20 29.17
C LEU A 50 -19.77 -24.44 29.04
N HIS A 51 -20.19 -25.39 28.18
CA HIS A 51 -21.59 -25.56 27.77
C HIS A 51 -22.14 -26.98 28.03
N LYS A 52 -21.63 -27.69 29.05
CA LYS A 52 -22.02 -29.08 29.36
C LYS A 52 -23.55 -29.26 29.47
N GLY A 53 -24.14 -29.91 28.46
CA GLY A 53 -25.50 -30.47 28.51
C GLY A 53 -26.58 -29.71 27.76
N GLU A 54 -26.25 -28.59 27.09
CA GLU A 54 -27.23 -27.77 26.36
C GLU A 54 -27.16 -28.00 24.85
N ALA A 55 -28.23 -27.65 24.13
CA ALA A 55 -28.18 -27.54 22.67
C ALA A 55 -27.24 -26.39 22.28
N ILE A 56 -26.65 -26.44 21.07
CA ILE A 56 -25.78 -25.37 20.57
C ILE A 56 -26.49 -24.02 20.75
N SER A 57 -25.83 -23.09 21.43
CA SER A 57 -26.42 -21.78 21.68
C SER A 57 -26.63 -21.05 20.34
N PRO A 58 -27.69 -20.24 20.20
CA PRO A 58 -27.87 -19.39 19.02
C PRO A 58 -26.66 -18.52 18.71
N ALA A 59 -25.86 -18.18 19.73
CA ALA A 59 -24.62 -17.41 19.58
C ALA A 59 -23.51 -18.20 18.86
N VAL A 60 -23.34 -19.49 19.15
CA VAL A 60 -22.37 -20.35 18.46
C VAL A 60 -22.82 -20.60 17.02
N PHE A 61 -24.12 -20.80 16.81
CA PHE A 61 -24.69 -20.89 15.46
C PHE A 61 -24.40 -19.65 14.61
N ALA A 62 -24.65 -18.46 15.18
CA ALA A 62 -24.34 -17.20 14.53
C ALA A 62 -22.83 -17.07 14.26
N ALA A 63 -21.98 -17.46 15.21
CA ALA A 63 -20.53 -17.42 15.02
C ALA A 63 -20.06 -18.29 13.85
N ILE A 64 -20.65 -19.49 13.64
CA ILE A 64 -20.34 -20.33 12.47
C ILE A 64 -20.75 -19.63 11.16
N GLU A 65 -21.95 -19.05 11.10
CA GLU A 65 -22.44 -18.36 9.91
C GLU A 65 -21.67 -17.07 9.60
N GLU A 66 -21.23 -16.37 10.64
CA GLU A 66 -20.49 -15.10 10.58
C GLU A 66 -18.96 -15.30 10.45
N SER A 67 -18.48 -16.53 10.33
CA SER A 67 -17.06 -16.85 10.13
C SER A 67 -16.72 -17.13 8.67
N ARG A 68 -15.52 -16.72 8.22
CA ARG A 68 -15.06 -16.99 6.85
C ARG A 68 -14.60 -18.44 6.66
N PHE A 69 -13.75 -18.90 7.57
CA PHE A 69 -13.18 -20.26 7.56
C PHE A 69 -13.56 -21.03 8.82
N ALA A 70 -13.60 -22.36 8.74
CA ALA A 70 -13.67 -23.23 9.90
C ALA A 70 -12.43 -24.13 9.97
N LEU A 71 -11.67 -24.03 11.07
CA LEU A 71 -10.60 -24.97 11.41
C LEU A 71 -11.14 -26.01 12.38
N ILE A 72 -11.04 -27.28 12.02
CA ILE A 72 -11.62 -28.38 12.80
C ILE A 72 -10.49 -29.29 13.30
N VAL A 73 -10.19 -29.20 14.59
CA VAL A 73 -9.18 -30.04 15.25
C VAL A 73 -9.81 -31.36 15.67
N LEU A 74 -9.67 -32.38 14.82
CA LEU A 74 -10.16 -33.73 15.02
C LEU A 74 -9.15 -34.52 15.86
N SER A 75 -9.47 -34.72 17.14
CA SER A 75 -8.69 -35.49 18.10
C SER A 75 -9.31 -36.86 18.38
N GLN A 76 -8.58 -37.72 19.10
CA GLN A 76 -9.00 -39.10 19.38
C GLN A 76 -10.39 -39.24 20.00
N ASN A 77 -10.79 -38.31 20.88
CA ASN A 77 -12.09 -38.34 21.56
C ASN A 77 -13.08 -37.30 21.00
N TYR A 78 -12.84 -36.71 19.83
CA TYR A 78 -13.71 -35.69 19.26
C TYR A 78 -15.15 -36.19 19.12
N ALA A 79 -15.33 -37.38 18.54
CA ALA A 79 -16.65 -37.97 18.31
C ALA A 79 -17.38 -38.40 19.61
N SER A 80 -16.72 -38.44 20.77
CA SER A 80 -17.41 -38.72 22.04
C SER A 80 -18.35 -37.57 22.47
N SER A 81 -18.16 -36.37 21.90
CA SER A 81 -18.89 -35.16 22.25
C SER A 81 -20.03 -34.91 21.28
N THR A 82 -21.29 -35.00 21.76
CA THR A 82 -22.46 -34.66 20.95
C THR A 82 -22.43 -33.21 20.49
N TRP A 83 -21.88 -32.30 21.31
CA TRP A 83 -21.70 -30.89 20.96
C TRP A 83 -20.78 -30.70 19.77
N CYS A 84 -19.59 -31.33 19.79
CA CYS A 84 -18.63 -31.25 18.68
C CYS A 84 -19.25 -31.82 17.39
N LEU A 85 -20.04 -32.89 17.50
CA LEU A 85 -20.71 -33.49 16.35
C LEU A 85 -21.86 -32.62 15.80
N ASP A 86 -22.67 -32.02 16.67
CA ASP A 86 -23.73 -31.08 16.27
C ASP A 86 -23.13 -29.82 15.61
N GLU A 87 -22.00 -29.33 16.12
CA GLU A 87 -21.27 -28.19 15.56
C GLU A 87 -20.70 -28.52 14.18
N LEU A 88 -20.07 -29.69 14.05
CA LEU A 88 -19.53 -30.17 12.78
C LEU A 88 -20.61 -30.27 11.70
N VAL A 89 -21.79 -30.81 12.04
CA VAL A 89 -22.93 -30.86 11.10
C VAL A 89 -23.26 -29.46 10.59
N ARG A 90 -23.33 -28.47 11.49
CA ARG A 90 -23.65 -27.10 11.10
C ARG A 90 -22.56 -26.47 10.24
N ILE A 91 -21.29 -26.67 10.57
CA ILE A 91 -20.16 -26.19 9.77
C ILE A 91 -20.26 -26.74 8.34
N ILE A 92 -20.52 -28.04 8.19
CA ILE A 92 -20.68 -28.67 6.88
C ILE A 92 -21.89 -28.08 6.13
N GLU A 93 -23.01 -27.85 6.79
CA GLU A 93 -24.19 -27.22 6.17
C GLU A 93 -23.94 -25.78 5.70
N CYS A 94 -23.21 -24.98 6.49
CA CYS A 94 -23.00 -23.56 6.21
C CYS A 94 -21.83 -23.28 5.26
N MET A 95 -20.76 -24.08 5.32
CA MET A 95 -19.45 -23.70 4.79
C MET A 95 -18.91 -24.65 3.71
N LYS A 96 -19.47 -25.87 3.57
CA LYS A 96 -19.01 -26.83 2.56
C LYS A 96 -19.04 -26.24 1.14
N ALA A 97 -20.13 -25.58 0.76
CA ALA A 97 -20.29 -25.02 -0.58
C ALA A 97 -19.30 -23.87 -0.89
N ARG A 98 -18.66 -23.29 0.13
CA ARG A 98 -17.68 -22.21 -0.01
C ARG A 98 -16.23 -22.74 -0.02
N GLU A 99 -16.03 -24.04 0.18
CA GLU A 99 -14.71 -24.66 0.30
C GLU A 99 -13.82 -24.03 1.39
N THR A 100 -14.45 -23.57 2.49
CA THR A 100 -13.75 -22.89 3.61
C THR A 100 -13.62 -23.74 4.88
N VAL A 101 -13.87 -25.05 4.77
CA VAL A 101 -13.73 -26.02 5.87
C VAL A 101 -12.37 -26.71 5.78
N LEU A 102 -11.60 -26.64 6.88
CA LEU A 102 -10.19 -27.04 6.91
C LEU A 102 -9.93 -27.99 8.10
N PRO A 103 -9.88 -29.31 7.87
CA PRO A 103 -9.63 -30.29 8.92
C PRO A 103 -8.16 -30.34 9.34
N ILE A 104 -7.94 -30.56 10.64
CA ILE A 104 -6.65 -30.87 11.25
C ILE A 104 -6.83 -32.20 11.99
N PHE A 105 -6.23 -33.27 11.45
CA PHE A 105 -6.22 -34.59 12.06
C PHE A 105 -5.11 -34.65 13.11
N TYR A 106 -5.48 -34.39 14.36
CA TYR A 106 -4.54 -34.28 15.47
C TYR A 106 -4.42 -35.62 16.21
N ASP A 107 -3.28 -36.28 15.99
CA ASP A 107 -2.91 -37.61 16.51
C ASP A 107 -3.89 -38.74 16.13
N VAL A 108 -4.70 -38.52 15.10
CA VAL A 108 -5.65 -39.48 14.55
C VAL A 108 -5.36 -39.77 13.08
N ASP A 109 -5.71 -40.97 12.62
CA ASP A 109 -5.65 -41.31 11.20
C ASP A 109 -6.90 -40.76 10.49
N PRO A 110 -6.77 -39.99 9.39
CA PRO A 110 -7.91 -39.54 8.60
C PRO A 110 -8.86 -40.68 8.15
N SER A 111 -8.33 -41.88 7.90
CA SER A 111 -9.13 -43.07 7.57
C SER A 111 -10.01 -43.50 8.74
N ASP A 112 -9.52 -43.41 9.98
CA ASP A 112 -10.32 -43.75 11.17
C ASP A 112 -11.47 -42.76 11.37
N VAL A 113 -11.24 -41.48 11.09
CA VAL A 113 -12.31 -40.47 11.09
C VAL A 113 -13.33 -40.75 9.99
N ARG A 114 -12.84 -41.01 8.76
CA ARG A 114 -13.69 -41.19 7.56
C ARG A 114 -14.54 -42.45 7.62
N LYS A 115 -13.99 -43.55 8.12
CA LYS A 115 -14.69 -44.84 8.24
C LYS A 115 -15.33 -45.03 9.61
N GLN A 116 -15.11 -44.09 10.54
CA GLN A 116 -15.51 -44.17 11.94
C GLN A 116 -15.09 -45.49 12.58
N THR A 117 -13.79 -45.81 12.50
CA THR A 117 -13.15 -46.98 13.12
C THR A 117 -12.37 -46.57 14.38
N GLY A 118 -11.87 -47.54 15.15
CA GLY A 118 -11.14 -47.27 16.40
C GLY A 118 -11.99 -46.48 17.41
N SER A 119 -11.40 -45.44 18.02
CA SER A 119 -12.07 -44.60 19.02
C SER A 119 -13.32 -43.89 18.49
N PHE A 120 -13.35 -43.54 17.20
CA PHE A 120 -14.54 -42.97 16.56
C PHE A 120 -15.66 -44.00 16.49
N GLY A 121 -15.34 -45.26 16.16
CA GLY A 121 -16.30 -46.35 16.12
C GLY A 121 -16.91 -46.65 17.48
N GLU A 122 -16.08 -46.72 18.53
CA GLU A 122 -16.53 -46.88 19.93
C GLU A 122 -17.45 -45.74 20.36
N ALA A 123 -17.11 -44.49 20.02
CA ALA A 123 -17.95 -43.34 20.30
C ALA A 123 -19.33 -43.44 19.62
N PHE A 124 -19.37 -43.88 18.35
CA PHE A 124 -20.63 -44.06 17.65
C PHE A 124 -21.47 -45.22 18.17
N ALA A 125 -20.87 -46.34 18.59
CA ALA A 125 -21.61 -47.42 19.24
C ALA A 125 -22.34 -46.93 20.50
N ASN A 126 -21.66 -46.09 21.31
CA ASN A 126 -22.27 -45.46 22.48
C ASN A 126 -23.40 -44.49 22.11
N HIS A 127 -23.24 -43.69 21.05
CA HIS A 127 -24.28 -42.78 20.59
C HIS A 127 -25.49 -43.51 20.01
N GLU A 128 -25.29 -44.60 19.27
CA GLU A 128 -26.38 -45.43 18.74
C GLU A 128 -27.22 -46.04 19.87
N GLU A 129 -26.57 -46.45 20.97
CA GLU A 129 -27.24 -46.93 22.17
C GLU A 129 -28.02 -45.80 22.87
N ARG A 130 -27.40 -44.63 23.03
CA ARG A 130 -27.99 -43.48 23.73
C ARG A 130 -29.13 -42.84 22.94
N PHE A 131 -29.04 -42.80 21.62
CA PHE A 131 -29.98 -42.14 20.70
C PHE A 131 -30.76 -43.15 19.86
N ARG A 132 -31.13 -44.31 20.43
CA ARG A 132 -31.91 -45.37 19.76
C ARG A 132 -33.19 -44.88 19.07
N ILE A 133 -33.82 -43.83 19.62
CA ILE A 133 -35.05 -43.20 19.08
C ILE A 133 -34.71 -42.20 17.96
N ASP A 134 -33.61 -41.45 18.10
CA ASP A 134 -33.18 -40.42 17.16
C ASP A 134 -32.01 -40.91 16.28
N LYS A 135 -32.28 -41.96 15.50
CA LYS A 135 -31.29 -42.56 14.60
C LYS A 135 -30.84 -41.59 13.51
N GLU A 136 -31.69 -40.63 13.15
CA GLU A 136 -31.38 -39.66 12.11
C GLU A 136 -30.31 -38.67 12.55
N LYS A 137 -30.33 -38.24 13.82
CA LYS A 137 -29.26 -37.44 14.39
C LYS A 137 -27.89 -38.12 14.27
N VAL A 138 -27.82 -39.40 14.63
CA VAL A 138 -26.57 -40.18 14.53
C VAL A 138 -26.11 -40.33 13.08
N ARG A 139 -27.04 -40.51 12.13
CA ARG A 139 -26.71 -40.56 10.69
C ARG A 139 -26.11 -39.25 10.18
N ARG A 140 -26.67 -38.10 10.59
CA ARG A 140 -26.12 -36.78 10.24
C ARG A 140 -24.71 -36.60 10.76
N TRP A 141 -24.43 -37.03 11.99
CA TRP A 141 -23.07 -37.01 12.56
C TRP A 141 -22.09 -37.87 11.77
N ARG A 142 -22.49 -39.11 11.39
CA ARG A 142 -21.66 -39.99 10.56
C ARG A 142 -21.35 -39.38 9.20
N TYR A 143 -22.36 -38.79 8.56
CA TYR A 143 -22.20 -38.08 7.28
C TYR A 143 -21.22 -36.92 7.42
N ALA A 144 -21.39 -36.04 8.41
CA ALA A 144 -20.53 -34.88 8.59
C ALA A 144 -19.05 -35.25 8.83
N LEU A 145 -18.78 -36.31 9.59
CA LEU A 145 -17.41 -36.82 9.78
C LEU A 145 -16.82 -37.45 8.51
N THR A 146 -17.65 -38.15 7.73
CA THR A 146 -17.21 -38.72 6.45
C THR A 146 -16.85 -37.61 5.45
N GLU A 147 -17.67 -36.56 5.41
CA GLU A 147 -17.47 -35.40 4.55
C GLU A 147 -16.22 -34.62 4.94
N VAL A 148 -16.09 -34.23 6.21
CA VAL A 148 -14.94 -33.45 6.66
C VAL A 148 -13.63 -34.20 6.46
N ALA A 149 -13.63 -35.53 6.63
CA ALA A 149 -12.45 -36.36 6.42
C ALA A 149 -12.07 -36.52 4.93
N SER A 150 -12.91 -36.05 4.01
CA SER A 150 -12.65 -36.04 2.57
C SER A 150 -12.08 -34.70 2.09
N PHE A 151 -12.03 -33.67 2.94
CA PHE A 151 -11.45 -32.37 2.59
C PHE A 151 -9.93 -32.37 2.75
N SER A 152 -9.27 -31.49 2.00
CA SER A 152 -7.83 -31.27 2.15
C SER A 152 -7.54 -30.58 3.48
N GLY A 153 -6.57 -31.12 4.23
CA GLY A 153 -6.20 -30.63 5.55
C GLY A 153 -4.85 -31.17 5.99
N TRP A 154 -4.58 -31.14 7.28
CA TRP A 154 -3.27 -31.51 7.84
C TRP A 154 -3.35 -32.75 8.71
N ASN A 155 -2.37 -33.64 8.55
CA ASN A 155 -2.14 -34.77 9.45
C ASN A 155 -1.01 -34.41 10.43
N SER A 156 -1.30 -34.27 11.72
CA SER A 156 -0.30 -33.82 12.69
C SER A 156 0.89 -34.78 12.80
N LYS A 157 0.71 -36.07 12.51
CA LYS A 157 1.77 -37.08 12.59
C LYS A 157 2.89 -36.87 11.55
N GLU A 158 2.61 -36.12 10.49
CA GLU A 158 3.58 -35.80 9.43
C GLU A 158 4.38 -34.52 9.72
N TRP A 159 4.07 -33.82 10.82
CA TRP A 159 4.60 -32.50 11.10
C TRP A 159 5.16 -32.38 12.52
N TYR A 160 6.14 -31.49 12.67
CA TYR A 160 6.42 -30.91 13.98
C TYR A 160 5.33 -29.87 14.29
N GLU A 161 4.76 -29.92 15.50
CA GLU A 161 3.63 -29.07 15.90
C GLU A 161 3.83 -27.58 15.57
N SER A 162 5.00 -27.02 15.88
CA SER A 162 5.31 -25.62 15.61
C SER A 162 5.34 -25.28 14.11
N LYS A 163 5.78 -26.21 13.26
CA LYS A 163 5.75 -26.04 11.80
C LYS A 163 4.33 -26.16 11.27
N LEU A 164 3.54 -27.09 11.81
CA LEU A 164 2.13 -27.26 11.46
C LEU A 164 1.34 -25.98 11.76
N ILE A 165 1.47 -25.43 12.96
CA ILE A 165 0.77 -24.20 13.36
C ILE A 165 1.15 -23.04 12.44
N ARG A 166 2.44 -22.88 12.14
CA ARG A 166 2.91 -21.82 11.25
C ARG A 166 2.30 -21.95 9.85
N ASP A 167 2.29 -23.16 9.30
CA ASP A 167 1.73 -23.45 7.98
C ASP A 167 0.22 -23.16 7.91
N ILE A 168 -0.55 -23.61 8.92
CA ILE A 168 -1.98 -23.33 9.04
C ILE A 168 -2.24 -21.81 9.02
N VAL A 169 -1.50 -21.06 9.85
CA VAL A 169 -1.64 -19.61 9.96
C VAL A 169 -1.31 -18.91 8.64
N GLU A 170 -0.26 -19.34 7.95
CA GLU A 170 0.16 -18.81 6.64
C GLU A 170 -0.88 -19.07 5.55
N VAL A 171 -1.45 -20.28 5.51
CA VAL A 171 -2.52 -20.64 4.57
C VAL A 171 -3.76 -19.80 4.81
N ILE A 172 -4.20 -19.63 6.06
CA ILE A 172 -5.35 -18.79 6.40
C ILE A 172 -5.08 -17.33 6.04
N TRP A 173 -3.92 -16.80 6.42
CA TRP A 173 -3.52 -15.43 6.11
C TRP A 173 -3.59 -15.16 4.62
N THR A 174 -3.03 -16.06 3.81
CA THR A 174 -3.02 -15.95 2.35
C THR A 174 -4.44 -15.96 1.77
N LYS A 175 -5.32 -16.83 2.28
CA LYS A 175 -6.73 -16.89 1.86
C LYS A 175 -7.57 -15.68 2.31
N LEU A 176 -7.18 -15.00 3.37
CA LEU A 176 -7.83 -13.77 3.85
C LEU A 176 -7.45 -12.54 3.03
N GLN A 177 -6.30 -12.56 2.35
CA GLN A 177 -5.88 -11.44 1.52
C GLN A 177 -6.85 -11.24 0.33
N PRO A 178 -7.17 -9.98 -0.03
CA PRO A 178 -7.93 -9.70 -1.24
C PRO A 178 -7.27 -10.35 -2.47
N THR A 179 -8.05 -11.10 -3.23
CA THR A 179 -7.64 -11.73 -4.50
C THR A 179 -7.52 -10.72 -5.64
N SER A 180 -8.03 -9.50 -5.47
CA SER A 180 -7.98 -8.44 -6.49
C SER A 180 -6.82 -7.48 -6.23
N PHE A 181 -5.90 -7.40 -7.18
CA PHE A 181 -4.93 -6.30 -7.34
C PHE A 181 -5.66 -5.01 -7.78
N SER A 182 -6.61 -4.53 -6.97
CA SER A 182 -7.58 -3.50 -7.38
C SER A 182 -6.98 -2.12 -7.59
N TYR A 183 -5.81 -1.83 -6.99
CA TYR A 183 -5.18 -0.52 -7.10
C TYR A 183 -4.64 -0.28 -8.51
N ALA A 184 -3.92 -1.25 -9.08
CA ALA A 184 -3.30 -1.11 -10.41
C ALA A 184 -4.32 -1.08 -11.56
N GLU A 185 -5.44 -1.81 -11.43
CA GLU A 185 -6.48 -1.89 -12.46
C GLU A 185 -7.16 -0.53 -12.75
N ASN A 186 -7.11 0.40 -11.80
CA ASN A 186 -7.72 1.72 -11.92
C ASN A 186 -6.73 2.84 -12.27
N LEU A 187 -5.45 2.53 -12.47
CA LEU A 187 -4.41 3.53 -12.74
C LEU A 187 -4.19 3.75 -14.24
N VAL A 188 -4.47 4.97 -14.68
CA VAL A 188 -4.28 5.42 -16.07
C VAL A 188 -2.82 5.25 -16.49
N GLY A 189 -2.61 4.61 -17.65
CA GLY A 189 -1.29 4.47 -18.29
C GLY A 189 -0.27 3.66 -17.47
N ILE A 190 -0.65 2.96 -16.40
CA ILE A 190 0.32 2.32 -15.50
C ILE A 190 1.08 1.18 -16.17
N TYR A 191 0.42 0.39 -17.02
CA TYR A 191 1.01 -0.78 -17.66
C TYR A 191 2.19 -0.43 -18.57
N SER A 192 2.07 0.63 -19.38
CA SER A 192 3.14 1.09 -20.26
C SER A 192 4.34 1.60 -19.45
N ARG A 193 4.09 2.28 -18.32
CA ARG A 193 5.13 2.80 -17.43
C ARG A 193 5.82 1.73 -16.60
N LEU A 194 5.11 0.64 -16.28
CA LEU A 194 5.68 -0.50 -15.57
C LEU A 194 6.50 -1.43 -16.46
N GLN A 195 6.31 -1.43 -17.79
CA GLN A 195 7.08 -2.31 -18.67
C GLN A 195 8.61 -2.18 -18.53
N PRO A 196 9.20 -0.97 -18.58
CA PRO A 196 10.64 -0.81 -18.34
C PRO A 196 11.06 -1.30 -16.95
N LEU A 197 10.23 -1.09 -15.94
CA LEU A 197 10.51 -1.52 -14.57
C LEU A 197 10.46 -3.05 -14.44
N ASN A 198 9.51 -3.72 -15.09
CA ASN A 198 9.41 -5.18 -15.12
C ASN A 198 10.65 -5.83 -15.74
N LEU A 199 11.23 -5.22 -16.79
CA LEU A 199 12.48 -5.68 -17.38
C LEU A 199 13.66 -5.56 -16.41
N LEU A 200 13.73 -4.47 -15.64
CA LEU A 200 14.78 -4.27 -14.62
C LEU A 200 14.63 -5.23 -13.44
N LEU A 201 13.38 -5.52 -13.04
CA LEU A 201 13.07 -6.48 -12.00
C LEU A 201 13.56 -7.88 -12.38
N ALA A 202 13.32 -8.34 -13.62
CA ALA A 202 13.55 -9.71 -14.07
C ALA A 202 13.26 -10.74 -12.94
N ALA A 203 12.00 -10.78 -12.53
CA ALA A 203 11.52 -11.72 -11.52
C ALA A 203 11.83 -13.15 -11.99
N GLY A 204 12.69 -13.86 -11.25
CA GLY A 204 13.15 -15.22 -11.61
C GLY A 204 14.67 -15.36 -11.81
N VAL A 205 15.45 -14.27 -11.77
CA VAL A 205 16.92 -14.35 -11.70
C VAL A 205 17.36 -14.38 -10.24
N ASP A 206 18.18 -15.36 -9.87
CA ASP A 206 18.74 -15.56 -8.53
C ASP A 206 19.95 -14.65 -8.28
N ASP A 207 19.70 -13.34 -8.29
CA ASP A 207 20.64 -12.27 -7.93
C ASP A 207 19.98 -11.28 -6.95
N VAL A 208 20.77 -10.38 -6.35
CA VAL A 208 20.26 -9.22 -5.61
C VAL A 208 20.30 -8.01 -6.54
N ARG A 209 19.22 -7.22 -6.58
CA ARG A 209 19.17 -6.03 -7.44
C ARG A 209 18.69 -4.80 -6.72
N PHE A 210 19.48 -3.74 -6.81
CA PHE A 210 19.06 -2.38 -6.51
C PHE A 210 18.56 -1.71 -7.79
N ILE A 211 17.37 -1.11 -7.71
CA ILE A 211 16.71 -0.42 -8.81
C ILE A 211 16.30 0.97 -8.33
N GLY A 212 16.90 2.00 -8.92
CA GLY A 212 16.61 3.39 -8.63
C GLY A 212 15.58 3.95 -9.59
N ILE A 213 14.48 4.50 -9.10
CA ILE A 213 13.42 5.14 -9.88
C ILE A 213 13.45 6.63 -9.55
N TRP A 214 13.74 7.47 -10.54
CA TRP A 214 13.93 8.89 -10.28
C TRP A 214 13.19 9.80 -11.25
N GLY A 215 12.99 11.04 -10.83
CA GLY A 215 12.29 12.06 -11.62
C GLY A 215 11.65 13.12 -10.72
N MET A 216 11.00 14.10 -11.34
CA MET A 216 10.38 15.24 -10.67
C MET A 216 9.34 14.81 -9.62
N GLY A 217 9.11 15.65 -8.61
CA GLY A 217 7.99 15.48 -7.68
C GLY A 217 6.64 15.46 -8.41
N GLY A 218 5.73 14.59 -8.00
CA GLY A 218 4.39 14.48 -8.62
C GLY A 218 4.32 13.71 -9.94
N ILE A 219 5.44 13.17 -10.44
CA ILE A 219 5.49 12.38 -11.69
C ILE A 219 4.89 10.96 -11.55
N GLY A 220 4.58 10.52 -10.33
CA GLY A 220 3.95 9.22 -10.05
C GLY A 220 4.91 8.07 -9.72
N LYS A 221 6.11 8.35 -9.18
CA LYS A 221 7.07 7.31 -8.74
C LYS A 221 6.49 6.40 -7.65
N THR A 222 5.93 7.01 -6.59
CA THR A 222 5.25 6.31 -5.49
C THR A 222 4.14 5.39 -6.00
N THR A 223 3.34 5.86 -6.95
CA THR A 223 2.27 5.09 -7.59
C THR A 223 2.82 3.86 -8.33
N MET A 224 3.94 4.00 -9.05
CA MET A 224 4.58 2.89 -9.76
C MET A 224 5.09 1.82 -8.81
N VAL A 225 5.84 2.18 -7.77
CA VAL A 225 6.40 1.20 -6.83
C VAL A 225 5.33 0.53 -5.98
N ARG A 226 4.24 1.24 -5.66
CA ARG A 226 3.08 0.65 -4.99
C ARG A 226 2.40 -0.41 -5.86
N ALA A 227 2.20 -0.14 -7.15
CA ALA A 227 1.64 -1.11 -8.09
C ALA A 227 2.55 -2.35 -8.25
N VAL A 228 3.87 -2.17 -8.25
CA VAL A 228 4.82 -3.30 -8.23
C VAL A 228 4.70 -4.10 -6.93
N TYR A 229 4.72 -3.42 -5.77
CA TYR A 229 4.64 -4.06 -4.47
C TYR A 229 3.43 -4.98 -4.38
N GLU A 230 2.26 -4.46 -4.74
CA GLU A 230 1.04 -5.25 -4.73
C GLU A 230 1.23 -6.48 -5.62
N ARG A 231 1.62 -6.30 -6.89
CA ARG A 231 1.74 -7.39 -7.87
C ARG A 231 2.68 -8.53 -7.45
N ILE A 232 3.87 -8.22 -6.92
CA ILE A 232 4.94 -9.24 -6.77
C ILE A 232 5.34 -9.52 -5.33
N SER A 233 4.84 -8.80 -4.33
CA SER A 233 5.26 -8.98 -2.91
C SER A 233 5.15 -10.43 -2.42
N ARG A 234 4.12 -11.14 -2.86
CA ARG A 234 3.86 -12.54 -2.47
C ARG A 234 4.87 -13.55 -3.02
N GLU A 235 5.70 -13.15 -3.99
CA GLU A 235 6.76 -14.01 -4.56
C GLU A 235 8.04 -14.02 -3.71
N PHE A 236 8.07 -13.25 -2.62
CA PHE A 236 9.22 -13.04 -1.74
C PHE A 236 8.90 -13.56 -0.34
N GLU A 237 9.91 -14.07 0.37
CA GLU A 237 9.75 -14.54 1.76
C GLU A 237 9.45 -13.38 2.71
N VAL A 238 9.97 -12.20 2.39
CA VAL A 238 9.80 -10.98 3.19
C VAL A 238 9.62 -9.80 2.26
N SER A 239 8.58 -9.00 2.47
CA SER A 239 8.30 -7.82 1.66
C SER A 239 8.03 -6.59 2.53
N PHE A 240 8.66 -5.46 2.22
CA PHE A 240 8.45 -4.18 2.90
C PHE A 240 8.26 -3.03 1.92
N LEU A 241 7.31 -2.16 2.24
CA LEU A 241 7.12 -0.87 1.60
C LEU A 241 7.21 0.23 2.67
N LEU A 242 8.33 0.95 2.69
CA LEU A 242 8.48 2.15 3.50
C LEU A 242 8.09 3.36 2.66
N THR A 243 6.89 3.89 2.93
CA THR A 243 6.34 5.08 2.25
C THR A 243 6.89 6.37 2.85
N ASP A 244 7.14 7.37 2.01
CA ASP A 244 7.53 8.72 2.45
C ASP A 244 8.70 8.71 3.45
N VAL A 245 9.81 8.05 3.10
CA VAL A 245 10.99 7.86 3.96
C VAL A 245 11.50 9.21 4.45
N ARG A 246 11.62 10.20 3.58
CA ARG A 246 12.02 11.56 3.95
C ARG A 246 11.16 12.13 5.09
N ASP A 247 9.85 12.22 4.88
CA ASP A 247 8.93 12.81 5.86
C ASP A 247 8.91 12.00 7.17
N SER A 248 9.04 10.67 7.06
CA SER A 248 9.09 9.78 8.22
C SER A 248 10.34 9.99 9.07
N VAL A 249 11.49 10.22 8.43
CA VAL A 249 12.74 10.58 9.11
C VAL A 249 12.62 11.95 9.76
N GLU A 250 12.05 12.94 9.08
CA GLU A 250 11.83 14.29 9.66
C GLU A 250 10.91 14.25 10.89
N ARG A 251 9.85 13.43 10.87
CA ARG A 251 8.88 13.33 11.98
C ARG A 251 9.35 12.49 13.16
N SER A 252 10.03 11.38 12.88
CA SER A 252 10.23 10.32 13.87
C SER A 252 11.67 9.78 13.93
N GLY A 253 12.54 10.22 13.02
CA GLY A 253 13.93 9.77 12.95
C GLY A 253 14.10 8.41 12.27
N LEU A 254 15.30 8.19 11.74
CA LEU A 254 15.66 7.00 10.98
C LEU A 254 15.64 5.71 11.82
N LEU A 255 15.89 5.82 13.13
CA LEU A 255 15.85 4.69 14.07
C LEU A 255 14.45 4.07 14.16
N ASN A 256 13.40 4.89 14.05
CA ASN A 256 12.03 4.39 14.08
C ASN A 256 11.67 3.63 12.80
N LEU A 257 12.20 4.04 11.63
CA LEU A 257 12.06 3.26 10.40
C LEU A 257 12.75 1.90 10.49
N GLN A 258 13.94 1.82 11.12
CA GLN A 258 14.58 0.54 11.39
C GLN A 258 13.71 -0.33 12.32
N LYS A 259 13.14 0.27 13.39
CA LYS A 259 12.19 -0.42 14.29
C LYS A 259 10.95 -0.94 13.57
N GLN A 260 10.42 -0.20 12.61
CA GLN A 260 9.32 -0.65 11.76
C GLN A 260 9.72 -1.87 10.93
N LEU A 261 10.90 -1.87 10.30
CA LEU A 261 11.43 -3.04 9.60
C LEU A 261 11.58 -4.24 10.55
N PHE A 262 12.09 -4.04 11.77
CA PHE A 262 12.21 -5.13 12.74
C PHE A 262 10.87 -5.73 13.12
N SER A 263 9.86 -4.91 13.42
CA SER A 263 8.54 -5.43 13.81
C SER A 263 7.91 -6.33 12.74
N GLY A 264 8.23 -6.11 11.47
CA GLY A 264 7.75 -6.95 10.38
C GLY A 264 8.54 -8.24 10.16
N ILE A 265 9.78 -8.34 10.67
CA ILE A 265 10.64 -9.53 10.51
C ILE A 265 10.68 -10.37 11.79
N TRP A 266 10.59 -9.71 12.95
CA TRP A 266 10.96 -10.22 14.25
C TRP A 266 9.97 -9.78 15.33
N THR A 267 9.41 -10.74 16.05
CA THR A 267 8.29 -10.54 17.00
C THR A 267 8.70 -10.05 18.38
N LYS A 268 9.98 -10.12 18.77
CA LYS A 268 10.41 -9.52 20.05
C LYS A 268 10.73 -8.04 19.85
N LYS A 269 10.31 -7.18 20.77
CA LYS A 269 10.76 -5.78 20.81
C LYS A 269 12.29 -5.77 20.92
N ALA A 270 12.97 -5.44 19.82
CA ALA A 270 14.39 -5.15 19.86
C ALA A 270 14.55 -3.75 20.46
N ASP A 271 15.14 -3.67 21.65
CA ASP A 271 15.48 -2.39 22.27
C ASP A 271 16.76 -1.85 21.62
N ILE A 272 16.60 -1.28 20.42
CA ILE A 272 17.70 -0.75 19.66
C ILE A 272 17.84 0.72 20.00
N SER A 273 19.04 1.06 20.46
CA SER A 273 19.42 2.41 20.88
C SER A 273 20.28 3.12 19.83
N ASP A 274 20.85 2.39 18.87
CA ASP A 274 21.80 2.92 17.89
C ASP A 274 21.47 2.54 16.43
N LEU A 275 21.76 3.45 15.50
CA LEU A 275 21.48 3.28 14.06
C LEU A 275 22.38 2.22 13.40
N HIS A 276 23.63 2.11 13.84
CA HIS A 276 24.58 1.15 13.28
C HIS A 276 24.30 -0.26 13.77
N GLU A 277 23.93 -0.39 15.05
CA GLU A 277 23.38 -1.63 15.60
C GLU A 277 22.14 -2.06 14.81
N GLY A 278 21.19 -1.14 14.58
CA GLY A 278 20.01 -1.41 13.75
C GLY A 278 20.37 -1.91 12.36
N ALA A 279 21.26 -1.21 11.65
CA ALA A 279 21.74 -1.61 10.33
C ALA A 279 22.35 -3.03 10.32
N THR A 280 23.15 -3.35 11.33
CA THR A 280 23.78 -4.66 11.48
C THR A 280 22.75 -5.77 11.69
N ILE A 281 21.70 -5.49 12.47
CA ILE A 281 20.61 -6.43 12.70
C ILE A 281 19.80 -6.64 11.42
N ILE A 282 19.46 -5.57 10.68
CA ILE A 282 18.75 -5.66 9.39
C ILE A 282 19.54 -6.58 8.44
N ARG A 283 20.84 -6.31 8.25
CA ARG A 283 21.72 -7.12 7.43
C ARG A 283 21.70 -8.60 7.82
N ARG A 284 21.80 -8.89 9.13
CA ARG A 284 21.78 -10.27 9.64
C ARG A 284 20.44 -10.97 9.38
N LEU A 285 19.33 -10.27 9.54
CA LEU A 285 17.99 -10.84 9.41
C LEU A 285 17.57 -11.07 7.96
N LEU A 286 18.05 -10.23 7.03
CA LEU A 286 17.69 -10.25 5.62
C LEU A 286 18.70 -10.99 4.73
N GLY A 287 19.96 -11.15 5.17
CA GLY A 287 21.06 -11.68 4.36
C GLY A 287 20.90 -13.11 3.83
N HIS A 288 19.91 -13.87 4.32
CA HIS A 288 19.63 -15.24 3.85
C HIS A 288 18.21 -15.42 3.32
N LYS A 289 17.45 -14.33 3.17
CA LYS A 289 16.07 -14.37 2.73
C LYS A 289 15.92 -13.75 1.35
N LYS A 290 14.96 -14.23 0.56
CA LYS A 290 14.50 -13.57 -0.65
C LYS A 290 13.59 -12.40 -0.29
N VAL A 291 14.08 -11.17 -0.42
CA VAL A 291 13.44 -9.93 0.08
C VAL A 291 12.98 -9.01 -1.05
N LEU A 292 11.77 -8.46 -0.93
CA LEU A 292 11.35 -7.26 -1.67
C LEU A 292 11.35 -6.05 -0.72
N LEU A 293 12.25 -5.10 -0.91
CA LEU A 293 12.30 -3.87 -0.12
C LEU A 293 12.05 -2.65 -1.01
N ILE A 294 11.06 -1.84 -0.67
CA ILE A 294 10.79 -0.58 -1.37
C ILE A 294 10.97 0.59 -0.40
N LEU A 295 11.85 1.53 -0.78
CA LEU A 295 12.12 2.77 -0.07
C LEU A 295 11.61 3.95 -0.90
N ASP A 296 10.48 4.55 -0.51
CA ASP A 296 9.84 5.63 -1.26
C ASP A 296 10.25 7.02 -0.76
N ASP A 297 10.49 7.95 -1.68
CA ASP A 297 10.90 9.35 -1.46
C ASP A 297 12.18 9.49 -0.59
N VAL A 298 13.25 8.82 -1.00
CA VAL A 298 14.58 8.97 -0.39
C VAL A 298 15.26 10.24 -0.89
N ASN A 299 15.72 11.10 0.03
CA ASN A 299 16.38 12.37 -0.29
C ASN A 299 17.78 12.54 0.34
N HIS A 300 18.26 11.60 1.15
CA HIS A 300 19.56 11.70 1.80
C HIS A 300 20.28 10.35 1.83
N SER A 301 21.60 10.34 1.59
CA SER A 301 22.43 9.12 1.50
C SER A 301 22.43 8.29 2.79
N SER A 302 22.29 8.95 3.95
CA SER A 302 22.18 8.27 5.24
C SER A 302 20.99 7.31 5.31
N HIS A 303 19.89 7.58 4.60
CA HIS A 303 18.72 6.69 4.60
C HIS A 303 19.08 5.34 3.99
N LEU A 304 19.77 5.34 2.85
CA LEU A 304 20.22 4.09 2.21
C LEU A 304 21.31 3.41 3.04
N LYS A 305 22.27 4.17 3.57
CA LYS A 305 23.35 3.64 4.42
C LYS A 305 22.83 2.78 5.59
N TYR A 306 21.71 3.18 6.20
CA TYR A 306 21.18 2.53 7.41
C TYR A 306 19.94 1.65 7.19
N LEU A 307 19.28 1.73 6.02
CA LEU A 307 18.11 0.88 5.68
C LEU A 307 18.42 -0.19 4.63
N ALA A 308 19.32 0.08 3.68
CA ALA A 308 19.65 -0.80 2.56
C ALA A 308 21.09 -0.53 2.07
N GLY A 309 22.08 -0.86 2.90
CA GLY A 309 23.46 -0.42 2.71
C GLY A 309 24.15 -0.98 1.45
N SER A 310 23.97 -2.26 1.14
CA SER A 310 24.58 -2.90 -0.04
C SER A 310 23.82 -4.19 -0.42
N GLU A 311 24.21 -4.82 -1.53
CA GLU A 311 23.65 -6.11 -1.98
C GLU A 311 23.88 -7.25 -0.98
N GLU A 312 24.97 -7.22 -0.23
CA GLU A 312 25.32 -8.23 0.80
C GLU A 312 24.31 -8.29 1.97
N TRP A 313 23.40 -7.32 2.06
CA TRP A 313 22.36 -7.31 3.09
C TRP A 313 21.21 -8.26 2.82
N PHE A 314 21.14 -8.83 1.62
CA PHE A 314 19.98 -9.57 1.17
C PHE A 314 20.39 -10.93 0.59
N GLY A 315 19.51 -11.91 0.75
CA GLY A 315 19.68 -13.23 0.14
C GLY A 315 19.43 -13.20 -1.37
N SER A 316 19.82 -14.27 -2.06
CA SER A 316 19.62 -14.40 -3.51
C SER A 316 18.15 -14.25 -3.93
N GLY A 317 17.92 -13.66 -5.10
CA GLY A 317 16.58 -13.38 -5.63
C GLY A 317 15.93 -12.10 -5.08
N SER A 318 16.62 -11.34 -4.23
CA SER A 318 16.09 -10.13 -3.61
C SER A 318 16.02 -8.92 -4.56
N ARG A 319 15.04 -8.03 -4.33
CA ARG A 319 14.83 -6.80 -5.10
C ARG A 319 14.66 -5.61 -4.15
N VAL A 320 15.50 -4.60 -4.33
CA VAL A 320 15.45 -3.33 -3.58
C VAL A 320 15.11 -2.20 -4.55
N LEU A 321 13.95 -1.58 -4.37
CA LEU A 321 13.50 -0.45 -5.18
C LEU A 321 13.61 0.83 -4.37
N ILE A 322 14.21 1.86 -4.96
CA ILE A 322 14.40 3.17 -4.32
C ILE A 322 13.74 4.21 -5.20
N THR A 323 12.81 5.00 -4.67
CA THR A 323 12.33 6.20 -5.37
C THR A 323 13.01 7.45 -4.84
N THR A 324 13.41 8.34 -5.74
CA THR A 324 14.04 9.61 -5.36
C THR A 324 13.78 10.70 -6.40
N ARG A 325 14.03 11.95 -6.04
CA ARG A 325 14.06 13.08 -6.97
C ARG A 325 15.47 13.34 -7.50
N ASN A 326 16.50 12.89 -6.77
CA ASN A 326 17.90 13.17 -7.04
C ASN A 326 18.61 11.94 -7.61
N GLU A 327 18.99 11.98 -8.89
CA GLU A 327 19.73 10.88 -9.52
C GLU A 327 21.13 10.68 -8.89
N ARG A 328 21.80 11.77 -8.46
CA ARG A 328 23.15 11.70 -7.88
C ARG A 328 23.18 10.81 -6.65
N LEU A 329 22.13 10.84 -5.83
CA LEU A 329 21.98 9.98 -4.65
C LEU A 329 22.04 8.48 -5.03
N LEU A 330 21.48 8.09 -6.17
CA LEU A 330 21.54 6.71 -6.67
C LEU A 330 22.94 6.36 -7.19
N ILE A 331 23.60 7.30 -7.86
CA ILE A 331 24.95 7.13 -8.40
C ILE A 331 25.96 6.98 -7.26
N GLU A 332 25.91 7.85 -6.25
CA GLU A 332 26.77 7.81 -5.07
C GLU A 332 26.60 6.51 -4.26
N HIS A 333 25.39 5.96 -4.25
CA HIS A 333 25.10 4.67 -3.61
C HIS A 333 25.43 3.45 -4.49
N GLY A 334 25.93 3.65 -5.71
CA GLY A 334 26.32 2.56 -6.61
C GLY A 334 25.15 1.83 -7.27
N VAL A 335 23.97 2.42 -7.35
CA VAL A 335 22.79 1.80 -7.98
C VAL A 335 22.92 1.88 -9.50
N GLU A 336 23.33 0.80 -10.16
CA GLU A 336 23.53 0.76 -11.61
C GLU A 336 22.22 0.84 -12.41
N ARG A 337 21.18 0.13 -11.95
CA ARG A 337 19.89 0.04 -12.65
C ARG A 337 19.02 1.23 -12.29
N ARG A 338 19.02 2.26 -13.13
CA ARG A 338 18.26 3.51 -12.89
C ARG A 338 17.21 3.73 -13.97
N LEU A 339 15.99 4.06 -13.55
CA LEU A 339 14.86 4.36 -14.41
C LEU A 339 14.41 5.81 -14.17
N LYS A 340 14.61 6.67 -15.18
CA LYS A 340 14.01 8.00 -15.21
C LYS A 340 12.54 7.89 -15.61
N VAL A 341 11.64 8.33 -14.74
CA VAL A 341 10.20 8.32 -14.99
C VAL A 341 9.84 9.47 -15.93
N LYS A 342 9.20 9.14 -17.05
CA LYS A 342 8.74 10.10 -18.06
C LYS A 342 7.35 10.64 -17.74
N GLU A 343 7.06 11.82 -18.26
CA GLU A 343 5.74 12.47 -18.23
C GLU A 343 4.68 11.63 -18.94
N PHE A 344 3.41 11.88 -18.60
CA PHE A 344 2.28 11.30 -19.32
C PHE A 344 2.24 11.83 -20.75
N ASN A 345 1.87 10.97 -21.70
CA ASN A 345 1.49 11.43 -23.04
C ASN A 345 0.14 12.17 -22.98
N ASN A 346 -0.27 12.77 -24.09
CA ASN A 346 -1.49 13.57 -24.13
C ASN A 346 -2.76 12.74 -23.84
N GLU A 347 -2.80 11.47 -24.26
CA GLU A 347 -3.96 10.60 -24.06
C GLU A 347 -4.10 10.19 -22.58
N ASP A 348 -3.03 9.68 -21.98
CA ASP A 348 -2.99 9.34 -20.55
C ASP A 348 -3.28 10.59 -19.69
N SER A 349 -2.78 11.76 -20.11
CA SER A 349 -3.05 13.02 -19.44
C SER A 349 -4.52 13.41 -19.52
N LEU A 350 -5.14 13.25 -20.69
CA LEU A 350 -6.55 13.53 -20.91
C LEU A 350 -7.44 12.60 -20.11
N GLN A 351 -7.12 11.30 -20.11
CA GLN A 351 -7.86 10.31 -19.36
C GLN A 351 -7.78 10.56 -17.85
N LEU A 352 -6.58 10.81 -17.31
CA LEU A 352 -6.40 11.08 -15.87
C LEU A 352 -7.13 12.36 -15.45
N PHE A 353 -6.94 13.45 -16.21
CA PHE A 353 -7.64 14.71 -15.94
C PHE A 353 -9.15 14.52 -15.96
N SER A 354 -9.66 13.81 -16.96
CA SER A 354 -11.09 13.57 -17.14
C SER A 354 -11.69 12.75 -16.01
N LEU A 355 -10.94 11.75 -15.54
CA LEU A 355 -11.36 10.94 -14.41
C LEU A 355 -11.55 11.80 -13.15
N LYS A 356 -10.74 12.82 -12.96
CA LYS A 356 -10.81 13.71 -11.78
C LYS A 356 -11.88 14.79 -11.95
N ALA A 357 -11.93 15.43 -13.13
CA ALA A 357 -12.83 16.53 -13.45
C ALA A 357 -14.28 16.10 -13.76
N PHE A 358 -14.49 14.96 -14.42
CA PHE A 358 -15.80 14.50 -14.89
C PHE A 358 -16.24 13.16 -14.30
N LYS A 359 -15.36 12.45 -13.58
CA LYS A 359 -15.59 11.06 -13.12
C LYS A 359 -15.85 10.08 -14.27
N ARG A 360 -15.27 10.37 -15.44
CA ARG A 360 -15.35 9.57 -16.68
C ARG A 360 -13.99 9.53 -17.36
N GLY A 361 -13.76 8.54 -18.22
CA GLY A 361 -12.48 8.39 -18.92
C GLY A 361 -12.20 9.45 -20.00
N TYR A 362 -13.18 10.27 -20.35
CA TYR A 362 -13.06 11.28 -21.41
C TYR A 362 -13.96 12.49 -21.10
N PRO A 363 -13.59 13.72 -21.52
CA PRO A 363 -14.46 14.88 -21.33
C PRO A 363 -15.65 14.85 -22.28
N GLU A 364 -16.69 15.61 -21.95
CA GLU A 364 -17.75 15.94 -22.91
C GLU A 364 -17.19 16.82 -24.04
N GLU A 365 -17.78 16.73 -25.23
CA GLU A 365 -17.28 17.39 -26.45
C GLU A 365 -17.11 18.91 -26.25
N ASP A 366 -18.05 19.55 -25.56
CA ASP A 366 -18.01 20.98 -25.23
C ASP A 366 -16.84 21.41 -24.32
N PHE A 367 -16.24 20.45 -23.60
CA PHE A 367 -15.13 20.66 -22.69
C PHE A 367 -13.78 20.17 -23.26
N LEU A 368 -13.76 19.57 -24.46
CA LEU A 368 -12.56 18.95 -25.00
C LEU A 368 -11.42 19.96 -25.20
N ASP A 369 -11.68 21.11 -25.81
CA ASP A 369 -10.64 22.13 -26.07
C ASP A 369 -10.11 22.78 -24.77
N LEU A 370 -10.98 22.95 -23.78
CA LEU A 370 -10.57 23.45 -22.46
C LEU A 370 -9.73 22.40 -21.73
N SER A 371 -10.09 21.13 -21.84
CA SER A 371 -9.33 20.01 -21.27
C SER A 371 -7.94 19.91 -21.92
N LYS A 372 -7.83 20.04 -23.25
CA LYS A 372 -6.55 20.11 -23.97
C LYS A 372 -5.68 21.27 -23.49
N SER A 373 -6.28 22.42 -23.22
CA SER A 373 -5.57 23.59 -22.66
C SER A 373 -4.99 23.30 -21.27
N VAL A 374 -5.76 22.61 -20.42
CA VAL A 374 -5.31 22.20 -19.07
C VAL A 374 -4.16 21.19 -19.17
N ILE A 375 -4.26 20.22 -20.06
CA ILE A 375 -3.21 19.20 -20.28
C ILE A 375 -1.92 19.85 -20.76
N TYR A 376 -2.02 20.78 -21.71
CA TYR A 376 -0.89 21.56 -22.19
C TYR A 376 -0.21 22.32 -21.05
N TYR A 377 -0.99 22.91 -20.15
CA TYR A 377 -0.48 23.59 -18.97
C TYR A 377 0.19 22.62 -17.97
N ALA A 378 -0.42 21.47 -17.71
CA ALA A 378 0.08 20.46 -16.78
C ALA A 378 1.33 19.72 -17.28
N LYS A 379 1.64 19.81 -18.59
CA LYS A 379 2.81 19.21 -19.24
C LYS A 379 3.02 17.73 -18.89
N GLY A 380 1.92 16.98 -18.81
CA GLY A 380 1.96 15.55 -18.51
C GLY A 380 2.37 15.19 -17.08
N LEU A 381 2.34 16.13 -16.12
CA LEU A 381 2.59 15.85 -14.71
C LEU A 381 1.31 15.32 -14.04
N PRO A 382 1.24 14.05 -13.60
CA PRO A 382 0.03 13.44 -13.06
C PRO A 382 -0.58 14.23 -11.91
N LEU A 383 0.23 14.66 -10.94
CA LEU A 383 -0.26 15.40 -9.79
C LEU A 383 -0.89 16.75 -10.16
N ALA A 384 -0.32 17.46 -11.13
CA ALA A 384 -0.92 18.70 -11.63
C ALA A 384 -2.28 18.45 -12.28
N LEU A 385 -2.39 17.38 -13.08
CA LEU A 385 -3.64 16.97 -13.71
C LEU A 385 -4.70 16.63 -12.65
N GLU A 386 -4.32 15.93 -11.57
CA GLU A 386 -5.26 15.59 -10.49
C GLU A 386 -5.77 16.81 -9.73
N VAL A 387 -4.86 17.72 -9.36
CA VAL A 387 -5.20 18.96 -8.65
C VAL A 387 -6.10 19.84 -9.53
N LEU A 388 -5.73 20.05 -10.79
CA LEU A 388 -6.51 20.88 -11.72
C LEU A 388 -7.87 20.24 -12.02
N GLY A 389 -7.92 18.93 -12.25
CA GLY A 389 -9.16 18.22 -12.49
C GLY A 389 -10.11 18.29 -11.30
N SER A 390 -9.59 18.07 -10.10
CA SER A 390 -10.39 18.17 -8.86
C SER A 390 -10.88 19.59 -8.60
N PHE A 391 -10.03 20.60 -8.85
CA PHE A 391 -10.39 22.00 -8.70
C PHE A 391 -11.53 22.43 -9.64
N LEU A 392 -11.53 21.90 -10.86
CA LEU A 392 -12.50 22.21 -11.92
C LEU A 392 -13.76 21.32 -11.89
N HIS A 393 -13.78 20.31 -11.03
CA HIS A 393 -14.92 19.38 -10.91
C HIS A 393 -16.23 20.13 -10.59
N ARG A 394 -17.32 19.76 -11.28
CA ARG A 394 -18.68 20.33 -11.13
C ARG A 394 -18.82 21.83 -11.45
N ARG A 395 -17.82 22.45 -12.07
CA ARG A 395 -17.90 23.84 -12.55
C ARG A 395 -18.39 23.92 -13.98
N ASP A 396 -19.06 25.01 -14.31
CA ASP A 396 -19.55 25.24 -15.67
C ASP A 396 -18.44 25.74 -16.61
N ARG A 397 -18.74 25.75 -17.91
CA ARG A 397 -17.79 26.14 -18.97
C ARG A 397 -17.29 27.59 -18.82
N SER A 398 -18.12 28.50 -18.36
CA SER A 398 -17.76 29.91 -18.15
C SER A 398 -16.81 30.05 -16.96
N GLU A 399 -17.04 29.29 -15.90
CA GLU A 399 -16.19 29.22 -14.72
C GLU A 399 -14.82 28.64 -15.05
N TRP A 400 -14.76 27.58 -15.87
CA TRP A 400 -13.50 27.01 -16.39
C TRP A 400 -12.69 28.05 -17.17
N LYS A 401 -13.34 28.75 -18.13
CA LYS A 401 -12.68 29.80 -18.92
C LYS A 401 -12.15 30.93 -18.02
N SER A 402 -12.95 31.38 -17.04
CA SER A 402 -12.52 32.44 -16.11
C SER A 402 -11.35 31.97 -15.23
N THR A 403 -11.37 30.72 -14.79
CA THR A 403 -10.35 30.11 -13.94
C THR A 403 -9.04 29.96 -14.69
N LEU A 404 -9.06 29.38 -15.90
CA LEU A 404 -7.86 29.19 -16.71
C LEU A 404 -7.23 30.53 -17.11
N ARG A 405 -8.05 31.55 -17.37
CA ARG A 405 -7.58 32.92 -17.62
C ARG A 405 -6.94 33.56 -16.38
N LYS A 406 -7.39 33.23 -15.17
CA LYS A 406 -6.81 33.68 -13.89
C LYS A 406 -5.58 32.87 -13.50
N GLN A 407 -5.55 31.56 -13.74
CA GLN A 407 -4.43 30.66 -13.43
C GLN A 407 -3.24 30.86 -14.37
N GLY A 408 -3.44 31.35 -15.59
CA GLY A 408 -2.36 31.93 -16.40
C GLY A 408 -1.63 33.09 -15.71
N LYS A 409 -2.15 33.63 -14.59
CA LYS A 409 -1.57 34.73 -13.80
C LYS A 409 -1.23 34.36 -12.34
N VAL A 410 -1.69 33.22 -11.81
CA VAL A 410 -1.52 32.81 -10.41
C VAL A 410 -1.25 31.30 -10.34
N CYS A 411 -0.05 30.91 -9.92
CA CYS A 411 0.30 29.52 -9.65
C CYS A 411 -0.53 28.96 -8.48
N ASN A 412 -1.07 27.75 -8.62
CA ASN A 412 -1.72 27.04 -7.53
C ASN A 412 -0.68 26.66 -6.47
N LEU A 413 -0.90 27.05 -5.21
CA LEU A 413 0.06 26.91 -4.11
C LEU A 413 0.45 25.44 -3.87
N GLU A 414 -0.47 24.49 -4.00
CA GLU A 414 -0.17 23.07 -3.79
C GLU A 414 0.79 22.50 -4.87
N ILE A 415 0.54 22.84 -6.14
CA ILE A 415 1.45 22.46 -7.23
C ILE A 415 2.80 23.17 -7.03
N PHE A 416 2.77 24.45 -6.65
CA PHE A 416 3.98 25.23 -6.42
C PHE A 416 4.82 24.68 -5.27
N ASP A 417 4.24 24.30 -4.14
CA ASP A 417 4.98 23.76 -2.99
C ASP A 417 5.62 22.41 -3.31
N ILE A 418 4.92 21.55 -4.05
CA ILE A 418 5.44 20.23 -4.45
C ILE A 418 6.59 20.36 -5.46
N LEU A 419 6.48 21.31 -6.40
CA LEU A 419 7.54 21.62 -7.35
C LEU A 419 8.71 22.37 -6.71
N LYS A 420 8.43 23.29 -5.78
CA LYS A 420 9.43 24.03 -5.00
C LYS A 420 10.32 23.08 -4.20
N THR A 421 9.74 22.07 -3.58
CA THR A 421 10.49 21.05 -2.85
C THR A 421 11.36 20.18 -3.77
N SER A 422 11.01 20.10 -5.06
CA SER A 422 11.85 19.45 -6.08
C SER A 422 12.97 20.36 -6.61
N TYR A 423 12.84 21.68 -6.41
CA TYR A 423 13.79 22.71 -6.81
C TYR A 423 14.87 22.97 -5.75
N ASP A 424 14.48 23.02 -4.47
CA ASP A 424 15.38 23.25 -3.33
C ASP A 424 16.44 22.14 -3.13
N GLY A 425 16.35 21.04 -3.90
CA GLY A 425 17.30 19.91 -3.88
C GLY A 425 18.16 19.75 -5.14
N LEU A 426 18.19 20.73 -6.05
CA LEU A 426 19.06 20.74 -7.23
C LEU A 426 20.30 21.62 -6.96
N ASP A 427 21.49 21.16 -7.37
CA ASP A 427 22.73 21.95 -7.32
C ASP A 427 22.77 23.03 -8.42
N ASP A 428 23.51 24.12 -8.15
CA ASP A 428 23.55 25.41 -8.89
C ASP A 428 23.80 25.32 -10.41
N GLU A 429 24.23 24.19 -10.96
CA GLU A 429 24.58 24.04 -12.39
C GLU A 429 23.42 23.53 -13.27
N GLU A 430 22.33 23.01 -12.69
CA GLU A 430 21.16 22.49 -13.44
C GLU A 430 20.05 23.55 -13.63
N GLU A 431 20.37 24.83 -13.43
CA GLU A 431 19.45 25.98 -13.39
C GLU A 431 18.70 26.32 -14.70
N ASN A 432 19.05 25.74 -15.85
CA ASN A 432 18.71 26.36 -17.15
C ASN A 432 17.25 26.15 -17.63
N ILE A 433 16.54 25.10 -17.20
CA ILE A 433 15.17 24.83 -17.68
C ILE A 433 14.09 25.58 -16.86
N PRO A 434 14.14 25.59 -15.51
CA PRO A 434 13.18 26.36 -14.70
C PRO A 434 13.42 27.87 -14.74
N ARG A 435 14.66 28.33 -15.00
CA ARG A 435 14.96 29.74 -15.27
C ARG A 435 14.13 30.28 -16.42
N HIS A 436 13.90 29.50 -17.48
CA HIS A 436 13.12 29.95 -18.62
C HIS A 436 11.64 30.19 -18.24
N CYS A 437 11.05 29.29 -17.44
CA CYS A 437 9.70 29.48 -16.89
C CYS A 437 9.64 30.66 -15.91
N MET A 438 10.65 30.86 -15.05
CA MET A 438 10.72 32.02 -14.13
C MET A 438 10.99 33.36 -14.84
N LEU A 439 11.83 33.39 -15.88
CA LEU A 439 12.14 34.58 -16.68
C LEU A 439 10.94 35.02 -17.53
N LEU A 440 10.15 34.08 -18.04
CA LEU A 440 8.87 34.36 -18.70
C LEU A 440 7.87 35.01 -17.73
N LEU A 441 7.77 34.46 -16.50
CA LEU A 441 6.93 35.02 -15.42
C LEU A 441 7.39 36.43 -14.98
N TRP A 442 8.70 36.72 -15.02
CA TRP A 442 9.23 38.04 -14.66
C TRP A 442 9.06 39.08 -15.78
N LYS A 443 9.23 38.70 -17.05
CA LYS A 443 9.05 39.60 -18.21
C LYS A 443 7.60 40.01 -18.44
N GLU A 444 6.63 39.10 -18.27
CA GLU A 444 5.19 39.44 -18.44
C GLU A 444 4.66 40.37 -17.33
N LYS A 445 5.19 40.27 -16.12
CA LYS A 445 4.75 41.08 -14.98
C LYS A 445 5.20 42.55 -15.07
N ARG A 446 6.30 42.83 -15.78
CA ARG A 446 6.80 44.20 -16.03
C ARG A 446 5.91 44.99 -16.98
N SER A 447 5.12 44.30 -17.82
CA SER A 447 4.18 44.90 -18.78
C SER A 447 2.82 45.27 -18.18
N SER A 448 2.51 44.77 -16.98
CA SER A 448 1.22 45.01 -16.30
C SER A 448 1.46 45.69 -14.95
N ASN A 449 1.86 46.96 -15.00
CA ASN A 449 2.05 47.77 -13.80
C ASN A 449 0.69 48.10 -13.16
N ARG A 450 0.25 47.30 -12.17
CA ARG A 450 -0.79 47.64 -11.18
C ARG A 450 -0.91 46.52 -10.12
N ASN A 451 0.03 46.48 -9.16
CA ASN A 451 -0.20 46.09 -7.76
C ASN A 451 1.12 46.04 -6.98
N THR A 452 1.39 47.11 -6.22
CA THR A 452 2.58 47.30 -5.39
C THR A 452 2.65 46.36 -4.18
N ASP A 453 1.51 45.86 -3.69
CA ASP A 453 1.46 45.01 -2.49
C ASP A 453 1.90 43.56 -2.74
N GLN A 454 1.67 43.03 -3.94
CA GLN A 454 2.10 41.68 -4.32
C GLN A 454 3.60 41.61 -4.64
N LEU A 455 4.18 42.69 -5.17
CA LEU A 455 5.64 42.82 -5.31
C LEU A 455 6.30 42.88 -3.92
N ARG A 456 5.66 43.52 -2.94
CA ARG A 456 6.14 43.59 -1.55
C ARG A 456 6.13 42.23 -0.86
N CYS A 457 5.09 41.41 -1.07
CA CYS A 457 5.08 40.01 -0.61
C CYS A 457 6.16 39.17 -1.30
N PHE A 458 6.34 39.31 -2.62
CA PHE A 458 7.35 38.56 -3.37
C PHE A 458 8.78 38.93 -2.93
N CYS A 459 9.07 40.22 -2.72
CA CYS A 459 10.36 40.69 -2.22
C CYS A 459 10.60 40.36 -0.74
N ASN A 460 9.60 40.49 0.14
CA ASN A 460 9.74 40.15 1.56
C ASN A 460 9.89 38.64 1.81
N TYR A 461 9.35 37.81 0.92
CA TYR A 461 9.50 36.35 0.99
C TYR A 461 10.91 35.92 0.60
N TRP A 462 11.52 36.54 -0.43
CA TRP A 462 12.91 36.30 -0.81
C TRP A 462 13.95 36.89 0.15
N ASN A 463 13.62 37.94 0.90
CA ASN A 463 14.53 38.53 1.90
C ASN A 463 14.63 37.70 3.20
N LYS A 464 13.71 36.75 3.43
CA LYS A 464 13.72 35.84 4.60
C LYS A 464 14.49 34.54 4.36
N SER A 465 14.77 34.20 3.10
CA SER A 465 15.65 33.10 2.71
C SER A 465 17.04 33.68 2.49
N SER A 466 18.10 33.08 3.05
CA SER A 466 19.47 33.61 3.16
C SER A 466 20.24 33.85 1.83
N TYR A 467 19.65 34.50 0.83
CA TYR A 467 20.29 34.89 -0.43
C TYR A 467 20.87 36.30 -0.33
N ARG A 468 21.98 36.46 0.39
CA ARG A 468 22.69 37.75 0.52
C ARG A 468 23.58 38.12 -0.67
N LYS A 469 23.41 37.51 -1.86
CA LYS A 469 24.32 37.72 -3.00
C LYS A 469 23.68 37.96 -4.37
N ILE A 470 22.42 38.37 -4.43
CA ILE A 470 21.82 38.86 -5.68
C ILE A 470 21.50 40.35 -5.52
N SER A 471 22.54 41.15 -5.46
CA SER A 471 22.47 42.61 -5.55
C SER A 471 23.83 43.09 -6.05
N LEU A 472 23.99 43.18 -7.37
CA LEU A 472 24.60 44.36 -8.03
C LEU A 472 24.61 44.25 -9.57
N ASP A 473 24.56 43.05 -10.16
CA ASP A 473 24.84 42.92 -11.61
C ASP A 473 23.64 43.15 -12.56
N CYS A 474 22.43 43.37 -12.02
CA CYS A 474 21.24 43.65 -12.84
C CYS A 474 20.97 45.14 -13.08
N PHE A 475 21.80 46.05 -12.57
CA PHE A 475 21.52 47.50 -12.59
C PHE A 475 22.15 48.30 -13.74
N THR A 476 22.99 47.71 -14.60
CA THR A 476 23.83 48.48 -15.55
C THR A 476 23.37 48.50 -17.01
N TRP A 477 22.12 48.15 -17.32
CA TRP A 477 21.60 48.27 -18.70
C TRP A 477 20.23 48.95 -18.78
N LYS A 478 20.20 50.28 -18.55
CA LYS A 478 19.15 51.20 -19.02
C LYS A 478 19.49 52.69 -18.81
N ILE A 479 20.41 53.25 -19.60
CA ILE A 479 20.39 54.69 -19.96
C ILE A 479 20.82 54.80 -21.43
N MET A 480 19.86 54.65 -22.34
CA MET A 480 19.87 55.14 -23.72
C MET A 480 18.63 54.54 -24.41
N ASP A 481 17.47 55.14 -24.18
CA ASP A 481 16.52 55.54 -25.24
C ASP A 481 15.17 55.91 -24.61
N ALA A 482 14.98 57.21 -24.38
CA ALA A 482 13.67 57.85 -24.28
C ALA A 482 13.91 59.35 -24.39
N ARG A 483 13.92 59.86 -25.62
CA ARG A 483 13.84 61.30 -25.89
C ARG A 483 12.81 61.51 -27.01
N PHE A 484 11.94 62.51 -26.78
CA PHE A 484 10.98 63.16 -27.68
C PHE A 484 9.56 62.58 -27.85
N ASP A 485 8.57 63.22 -27.21
CA ASP A 485 7.65 64.17 -27.88
C ASP A 485 6.95 65.08 -26.84
N PRO A 486 7.10 66.43 -26.87
CA PRO A 486 6.44 67.35 -25.96
C PRO A 486 5.23 68.05 -26.62
N ARG A 487 4.05 67.99 -25.99
CA ARG A 487 2.98 68.98 -26.22
C ARG A 487 2.43 69.50 -24.89
N ASN A 488 2.45 70.82 -24.80
CA ASN A 488 1.88 71.73 -23.77
C ASN A 488 2.62 71.65 -22.43
N GLY A 489 3.48 72.62 -22.08
CA GLY A 489 3.14 74.04 -21.81
C GLY A 489 2.68 74.11 -20.35
N SER A 490 3.30 74.82 -19.41
CA SER A 490 4.00 76.10 -19.43
C SER A 490 4.55 76.37 -18.02
N GLY A 491 5.66 77.09 -17.89
CA GLY A 491 5.88 77.98 -16.74
C GLY A 491 7.02 77.66 -15.78
N ASN A 492 8.10 78.42 -15.95
CA ASN A 492 9.02 78.96 -14.94
C ASN A 492 10.17 78.10 -14.38
N CYS A 493 11.37 78.40 -14.90
CA CYS A 493 12.65 78.35 -14.19
C CYS A 493 12.75 79.48 -13.15
N PRO A 494 13.59 79.32 -12.11
CA PRO A 494 14.95 79.92 -12.12
C PRO A 494 16.02 78.89 -11.69
N SER A 495 17.15 78.72 -12.40
CA SER A 495 18.47 79.36 -12.15
C SER A 495 18.75 79.61 -10.65
N GLY A 496 19.76 79.08 -9.99
CA GLY A 496 20.97 78.32 -10.33
C GLY A 496 21.90 78.34 -9.10
N ILE A 497 23.14 77.85 -9.29
CA ILE A 497 24.34 78.06 -8.43
C ILE A 497 24.29 77.24 -7.12
N SER A 498 25.24 76.39 -6.75
CA SER A 498 26.60 76.04 -7.19
C SER A 498 26.95 74.66 -6.65
#